data_AF-A0A0H5H8T1-F1
#
_entry.id   AF-A0A0H5H8T1-F1
#
_cell.length_a   1.000
_cell.length_b   1.000
_cell.length_c   1.000
_cell.angle_alpha   90.00
_cell.angle_beta   90.00
_cell.angle_gamma   90.00
#
_symmetry.space_group_name_H-M   'P 1'
#
loop_
_entity.id
_entity.type
_entity.pdbx_description
1 polymer ?
#
loop_
_entity_poly.entity_id
_entity_poly.type
_entity_poly.pdbx_seq_one_letter_code
_entity_poly.pdbx_strand_id
1 'polypeptide(L)'
;MKGKLLFAAMLVASFSASAAEHAHWGYEGQEDPAHWGKLSPDFSLCETGKSQSPVNIHGALKTHHGQLELNFQQGKQRKCFF
;
A
#
# COMPACT_ATOMS: atom_id res chain seq x y z
N MET A 1 -18.39 -55.98 9.45
CA MET A 1 -17.25 -55.04 9.42
C MET A 1 -17.05 -54.49 8.01
N LYS A 2 -17.94 -53.62 7.50
CA LYS A 2 -17.86 -53.07 6.12
C LYS A 2 -18.35 -51.61 5.99
N GLY A 3 -18.45 -50.88 7.11
CA GLY A 3 -19.12 -49.58 7.17
C GLY A 3 -18.23 -48.37 7.49
N LYS A 4 -16.89 -48.49 7.42
CA LYS A 4 -15.98 -47.43 7.87
C LYS A 4 -15.23 -46.71 6.74
N LEU A 5 -15.47 -47.06 5.47
CA LEU A 5 -14.71 -46.51 4.34
C LEU A 5 -15.40 -45.34 3.60
N LEU A 6 -16.58 -44.88 4.04
CA LEU A 6 -17.30 -43.80 3.35
C LEU A 6 -17.13 -42.40 3.98
N PHE A 7 -16.46 -42.27 5.11
CA PHE A 7 -16.24 -40.96 5.77
C PHE A 7 -14.91 -40.27 5.38
N ALA A 8 -14.09 -40.89 4.53
CA ALA A 8 -12.77 -40.36 4.18
C ALA A 8 -12.75 -39.43 2.96
N ALA A 9 -13.88 -39.22 2.26
CA ALA A 9 -13.91 -38.53 0.97
C ALA A 9 -14.32 -37.05 1.02
N MET A 10 -14.62 -36.48 2.20
CA MET A 10 -15.22 -35.14 2.30
C MET A 10 -14.38 -34.15 3.14
N LEU A 11 -13.05 -34.17 2.97
CA LEU A 11 -12.13 -33.23 3.63
C LEU A 11 -11.19 -32.50 2.65
N VAL A 12 -11.51 -32.48 1.35
CA VAL A 12 -10.67 -31.85 0.29
C VAL A 12 -11.37 -30.67 -0.38
N ALA A 13 -12.03 -29.80 0.39
CA ALA A 13 -12.70 -28.62 -0.18
C ALA A 13 -12.62 -27.35 0.67
N SER A 14 -11.62 -27.23 1.54
CA SER A 14 -11.30 -25.95 2.20
C SER A 14 -10.10 -25.31 1.51
N PHE A 15 -10.22 -25.00 0.23
CA PHE A 15 -9.32 -24.06 -0.42
C PHE A 15 -9.75 -22.67 0.08
N SER A 16 -9.16 -22.22 1.19
CA SER A 16 -9.28 -20.82 1.61
C SER A 16 -8.70 -19.98 0.50
N ALA A 17 -9.54 -19.27 -0.24
CA ALA A 17 -9.09 -18.24 -1.15
C ALA A 17 -8.44 -17.15 -0.29
N SER A 18 -7.11 -17.13 -0.21
CA SER A 18 -6.41 -15.97 0.33
C SER A 18 -6.65 -14.85 -0.67
N ALA A 19 -7.50 -13.88 -0.31
CA ALA A 19 -7.41 -12.58 -0.94
C ALA A 19 -5.93 -12.16 -0.87
N ALA A 20 -5.39 -11.62 -1.94
CA ALA A 20 -4.06 -11.02 -1.90
C ALA A 20 -4.13 -9.87 -0.88
N GLU A 21 -3.83 -10.16 0.38
CA GLU A 21 -3.71 -9.17 1.43
C GLU A 21 -2.56 -8.27 1.01
N HIS A 22 -2.90 -7.06 0.57
CA HIS A 22 -1.91 -6.02 0.38
C HIS A 22 -1.24 -5.78 1.72
N ALA A 23 0.09 -5.76 1.73
CA ALA A 23 0.85 -5.60 2.96
C ALA A 23 0.40 -4.32 3.68
N HIS A 24 -0.11 -4.49 4.90
CA HIS A 24 -0.61 -3.38 5.70
C HIS A 24 0.57 -2.51 6.13
N TRP A 25 0.41 -1.20 5.99
CA TRP A 25 1.40 -0.19 6.36
C TRP A 25 0.77 0.80 7.34
N GLY A 26 1.60 1.36 8.21
CA GLY A 26 1.17 2.34 9.18
C GLY A 26 2.28 3.32 9.53
N TYR A 27 2.00 4.16 10.51
CA TYR A 27 2.98 5.11 11.05
C TYR A 27 3.54 4.67 12.41
N GLU A 28 3.02 3.58 12.96
CA GLU A 28 3.33 3.10 14.31
C GLU A 28 3.46 1.58 14.33
N GLY A 29 4.11 1.05 15.36
CA GLY A 29 4.25 -0.39 15.57
C GLY A 29 5.20 -1.06 14.57
N GLN A 30 4.90 -2.30 14.20
CA GLN A 30 5.77 -3.14 13.36
C GLN A 30 5.71 -2.79 11.88
N GLU A 31 4.76 -1.94 11.50
CA GLU A 31 4.48 -1.54 10.11
C GLU A 31 4.79 -0.05 9.89
N ASP A 32 5.62 0.51 10.75
CA ASP A 32 6.04 1.90 10.71
C ASP A 32 6.94 2.23 9.50
N PRO A 33 7.25 3.52 9.24
CA PRO A 33 8.04 3.93 8.10
C PRO A 33 9.46 3.35 8.06
N ALA A 34 10.02 2.93 9.20
CA ALA A 34 11.33 2.29 9.25
C ALA A 34 11.31 0.87 8.67
N HIS A 35 10.12 0.26 8.54
CA HIS A 35 9.94 -1.11 8.07
C HIS A 35 9.22 -1.24 6.72
N TRP A 36 8.71 -0.16 6.14
CA TRP A 36 7.92 -0.20 4.89
C TRP A 36 8.57 -0.99 3.75
N GLY A 37 9.89 -0.86 3.54
CA GLY A 37 10.60 -1.58 2.48
C GLY A 37 10.62 -3.11 2.63
N LYS A 38 10.30 -3.63 3.81
CA LYS A 38 10.30 -5.06 4.15
C LYS A 38 8.91 -5.67 4.14
N LEU A 39 7.86 -4.86 4.07
CA LEU A 39 6.46 -5.32 4.12
C LEU A 39 6.06 -6.06 2.83
N SER A 40 6.57 -5.61 1.68
CA SER A 40 6.29 -6.20 0.37
C SER A 40 7.43 -5.89 -0.61
N PRO A 41 7.73 -6.77 -1.58
CA PRO A 41 8.67 -6.47 -2.68
C PRO A 41 8.38 -5.16 -3.41
N ASP A 42 7.08 -4.81 -3.55
CA ASP A 42 6.64 -3.59 -4.23
C ASP A 42 7.08 -2.31 -3.50
N PHE A 43 7.37 -2.41 -2.20
CA PHE A 43 7.76 -1.27 -1.35
C PHE A 43 9.27 -1.13 -1.20
N SER A 44 10.06 -1.95 -1.90
CA SER A 44 11.53 -2.00 -1.79
C SER A 44 12.23 -0.64 -1.92
N LEU A 45 11.65 0.32 -2.65
CA LEU A 45 12.19 1.68 -2.78
C LEU A 45 12.15 2.48 -1.48
N CYS A 46 11.27 2.14 -0.52
CA CYS A 46 11.22 2.77 0.79
C CYS A 46 12.49 2.49 1.61
N GLU A 47 13.20 1.37 1.34
CA GLU A 47 14.47 1.03 1.99
C GLU A 47 15.68 1.31 1.08
N THR A 48 15.57 1.01 -0.22
CA THR A 48 16.72 1.04 -1.14
C THR A 48 16.88 2.36 -1.90
N GLY A 49 15.79 3.14 -2.04
CA GLY A 49 15.77 4.36 -2.81
C GLY A 49 16.68 5.46 -2.25
N LYS A 50 17.22 6.30 -3.14
CA LYS A 50 18.16 7.39 -2.78
C LYS A 50 17.59 8.80 -2.97
N SER A 51 16.34 8.88 -3.43
CA SER A 51 15.66 10.14 -3.73
C SER A 51 14.25 10.12 -3.13
N GLN A 52 14.15 9.77 -1.85
CA GLN A 52 12.89 9.70 -1.12
C GLN A 52 12.48 11.07 -0.58
N SER A 53 11.18 11.22 -0.33
CA SER A 53 10.58 12.36 0.37
C SER A 53 9.95 11.88 1.69
N PRO A 54 9.77 12.76 2.70
CA PRO A 54 10.18 14.18 2.74
C PRO A 54 11.68 14.37 2.96
N VAL A 55 12.18 15.58 2.71
CA VAL A 55 13.55 16.01 3.02
C VAL A 55 13.54 17.29 3.84
N ASN A 56 14.60 17.53 4.60
CA ASN A 56 14.81 18.79 5.29
C ASN A 56 15.53 19.77 4.33
N ILE A 57 14.86 20.86 3.94
CA ILE A 57 15.38 21.79 2.92
C ILE A 57 16.38 22.77 3.54
N HIS A 58 17.66 22.63 3.19
CA HIS A 58 18.75 23.53 3.57
C HIS A 58 19.62 23.86 2.35
N GLY A 59 20.25 25.04 2.33
CA GLY A 59 21.23 25.38 1.28
C GLY A 59 20.64 25.46 -0.14
N ALA A 60 19.36 25.81 -0.27
CA ALA A 60 18.71 25.89 -1.57
C ALA A 60 19.41 26.89 -2.51
N LEU A 61 19.68 26.44 -3.74
CA LEU A 61 20.21 27.30 -4.79
C LEU A 61 19.10 28.23 -5.29
N LYS A 62 19.37 29.53 -5.31
CA LYS A 62 18.49 30.50 -5.97
C LYS A 62 18.58 30.28 -7.48
N THR A 63 17.44 30.00 -8.10
CA THR A 63 17.35 29.79 -9.55
C THR A 63 16.29 30.72 -10.14
N HIS A 64 16.43 31.05 -11.42
CA HIS A 64 15.40 31.75 -12.18
C HIS A 64 14.43 30.73 -12.77
N HIS A 65 13.44 30.33 -11.96
CA HIS A 65 12.28 29.57 -12.40
C HIS A 65 11.18 30.49 -12.94
N GLY A 66 10.40 30.00 -13.91
CA GLY A 66 9.17 30.65 -14.35
C GLY A 66 8.09 30.59 -13.26
N GLN A 67 7.15 31.53 -13.29
CA GLN A 67 6.03 31.53 -12.37
C GLN A 67 5.09 30.36 -12.65
N LEU A 68 4.68 29.65 -11.60
CA LEU A 68 3.72 28.56 -11.71
C LEU A 68 2.31 29.14 -11.90
N GLU A 69 1.68 28.82 -13.02
CA GLU A 69 0.28 29.18 -13.31
C GLU A 69 -0.68 28.24 -12.58
N LEU A 70 -1.40 28.77 -11.58
CA LEU A 70 -2.32 28.01 -10.74
C LEU A 70 -3.76 28.13 -11.25
N ASN A 71 -4.14 27.25 -12.17
CA ASN A 71 -5.49 27.22 -12.76
C ASN A 71 -6.43 26.23 -12.04
N PHE A 72 -6.63 26.41 -10.73
CA PHE A 72 -7.54 25.57 -9.96
C PHE A 72 -9.00 25.88 -10.33
N GLN A 73 -9.82 24.84 -10.47
CA GLN A 73 -11.25 24.96 -10.70
C GLN A 73 -11.98 24.28 -9.55
N GLN A 74 -13.07 24.88 -9.08
CA GLN A 74 -13.92 24.21 -8.09
C GLN A 74 -14.53 22.96 -8.74
N GLY A 75 -14.23 21.79 -8.17
CA GLY A 75 -14.91 20.56 -8.56
C GLY A 75 -16.41 20.72 -8.33
N LYS A 76 -17.22 20.52 -9.38
CA LYS A 76 -18.68 20.46 -9.25
C LYS A 76 -19.01 19.29 -8.32
N GLN A 77 -19.39 19.59 -7.08
CA GLN A 77 -19.86 18.60 -6.14
C GLN A 77 -21.05 17.89 -6.77
N ARG A 78 -20.87 16.64 -7.22
CA ARG A 78 -22.02 15.81 -7.57
C ARG A 78 -22.71 15.52 -6.25
N LYS A 79 -23.99 15.86 -6.16
CA LYS A 79 -24.84 15.44 -5.03
C LYS A 79 -24.88 13.91 -5.11
N CYS A 80 -24.03 13.23 -4.35
CA CYS A 80 -24.19 11.81 -4.11
C CYS A 80 -25.50 11.68 -3.33
N PHE A 81 -26.55 11.24 -4.01
CA PHE A 81 -27.73 10.73 -3.33
C PHE A 81 -27.28 9.39 -2.74
N PHE A 82 -27.17 9.37 -1.41
CA PHE A 82 -27.18 8.13 -0.63
C PHE A 82 -28.56 7.49 -0.70
#